data_AF-A0A167FF70-F1
#
_entry.id   AF-A0A167FF70-F1
#
_cell.length_a   1.000
_cell.length_b   1.000
_cell.length_c   1.000
_cell.angle_alpha   90.00
_cell.angle_beta   90.00
_cell.angle_gamma   90.00
#
_symmetry.space_group_name_H-M   'P 1'
#
loop_
_entity.id
_entity.type
_entity.pdbx_description
1 polymer ?
#
loop_
_entity_poly.entity_id
_entity_poly.type
_entity_poly.pdbx_seq_one_letter_code
_entity_poly.pdbx_strand_id
1 'polypeptide(L)'
;MTEENALHAIIAITGVPAELLVLDAQSDDVCYVYVSTFSKKTYYVESSVKVNRYTLEEMNNLKVIGEHDGLSVYEMIPWWQGL
;
A
#
# COMPACT_ATOMS: atom_id res chain seq x y z
N MET A 1 3.96 11.15 -7.55
CA MET A 1 3.91 9.71 -7.91
C MET A 1 2.82 9.58 -8.96
N THR A 2 2.89 8.62 -9.88
CA THR A 2 1.79 8.37 -10.83
C THR A 2 1.05 7.09 -10.44
N GLU A 3 -0.22 7.01 -10.80
CA GLU A 3 -1.06 5.82 -10.60
C GLU A 3 -0.42 4.58 -11.25
N GLU A 4 0.09 4.73 -12.48
CA GLU A 4 0.76 3.66 -13.23
C GLU A 4 1.97 3.09 -12.46
N ASN A 5 2.81 3.95 -11.89
CA ASN A 5 3.96 3.49 -11.11
C ASN A 5 3.53 2.77 -9.83
N ALA A 6 2.47 3.25 -9.17
CA ALA A 6 1.94 2.62 -7.98
C ALA A 6 1.32 1.24 -8.27
N LEU A 7 0.59 1.12 -9.38
CA LEU A 7 0.02 -0.13 -9.85
C LEU A 7 1.13 -1.14 -10.17
N HIS A 8 2.16 -0.72 -10.90
CA HIS A 8 3.33 -1.57 -11.18
C HIS A 8 4.03 -2.04 -9.91
N ALA A 9 4.23 -1.16 -8.92
CA ALA A 9 4.86 -1.54 -7.65
C ALA A 9 4.04 -2.61 -6.91
N ILE A 10 2.70 -2.47 -6.83
CA ILE A 10 1.85 -3.50 -6.21
C ILE A 10 1.96 -4.82 -6.95
N ILE A 11 1.85 -4.82 -8.28
CA ILE A 11 1.91 -6.06 -9.07
C ILE A 11 3.26 -6.75 -8.86
N ALA A 12 4.35 -5.98 -8.90
CA ALA A 12 5.71 -6.51 -8.70
C ALA A 12 5.90 -7.12 -7.30
N ILE A 13 5.35 -6.50 -6.25
CA ILE A 13 5.54 -6.92 -4.86
C ILE A 13 4.57 -8.04 -4.46
N THR A 14 3.31 -7.91 -4.84
CA THR A 14 2.23 -8.81 -4.36
C THR A 14 1.93 -9.94 -5.33
N GLY A 15 2.33 -9.81 -6.59
CA GLY A 15 1.96 -10.72 -7.68
C GLY A 15 0.47 -10.69 -8.04
N VAL A 16 -0.31 -9.77 -7.46
CA VAL A 16 -1.74 -9.66 -7.76
C VAL A 16 -1.90 -8.99 -9.13
N PRO A 17 -2.61 -9.61 -10.08
CA PRO A 17 -2.86 -9.02 -11.39
C PRO A 17 -3.65 -7.70 -11.32
N ALA A 18 -3.40 -6.80 -12.26
CA ALA A 18 -4.04 -5.48 -12.33
C ALA A 18 -5.58 -5.58 -12.37
N GLU A 19 -6.13 -6.55 -13.08
CA GLU A 19 -7.58 -6.76 -13.19
C GLU A 19 -8.27 -7.12 -11.87
N LEU A 20 -7.50 -7.55 -10.86
CA LEU A 20 -7.99 -7.86 -9.53
C LEU A 20 -7.76 -6.72 -8.54
N LEU A 21 -7.21 -5.59 -8.97
CA LEU A 21 -6.92 -4.41 -8.14
C LEU A 21 -7.84 -3.27 -8.53
N VAL A 22 -8.63 -2.80 -7.56
CA VAL A 22 -9.53 -1.65 -7.74
C VAL A 22 -8.97 -0.48 -6.96
N LEU A 23 -8.81 0.66 -7.63
CA LEU A 23 -8.40 1.90 -6.99
C LEU A 23 -9.49 2.38 -6.01
N ASP A 24 -9.10 2.65 -4.78
CA ASP A 24 -10.00 3.15 -3.74
C ASP A 24 -10.16 4.67 -3.82
N ALA A 25 -11.34 5.18 -3.43
CA ALA A 25 -11.65 6.60 -3.45
C ALA A 25 -10.79 7.45 -2.49
N GLN A 26 -10.10 6.81 -1.53
CA GLN A 26 -9.14 7.47 -0.64
C GLN A 26 -7.79 7.77 -1.32
N SER A 27 -7.58 7.32 -2.55
CA SER A 27 -6.34 7.57 -3.29
C SER A 27 -6.18 9.05 -3.62
N ASP A 28 -4.94 9.54 -3.51
CA ASP A 28 -4.54 10.90 -3.89
C ASP A 28 -3.17 10.90 -4.60
N ASP A 29 -2.64 12.08 -4.92
CA ASP A 29 -1.38 12.24 -5.65
C ASP A 29 -0.12 11.75 -4.88
N VAL A 30 -0.26 11.50 -3.58
CA VAL A 30 0.84 11.11 -2.67
C VAL A 30 0.68 9.72 -2.07
N CYS A 31 -0.51 9.13 -2.10
CA CYS A 31 -0.84 7.79 -1.64
C CYS A 31 -1.89 7.15 -2.54
N TYR A 32 -1.52 6.08 -3.23
CA TYR A 32 -2.49 5.27 -3.99
C TYR A 32 -2.93 4.07 -3.17
N VAL A 33 -4.24 3.85 -3.12
CA VAL A 33 -4.84 2.77 -2.34
C VAL A 33 -5.56 1.82 -3.28
N TYR A 34 -5.24 0.54 -3.21
CA TYR A 34 -5.83 -0.50 -4.05
C TYR A 34 -6.46 -1.59 -3.19
N VAL A 35 -7.68 -1.97 -3.52
CA VAL A 35 -8.39 -3.08 -2.91
C VAL A 35 -8.33 -4.28 -3.85
N SER A 36 -7.80 -5.41 -3.36
CA SER A 36 -7.85 -6.66 -4.10
C SER A 36 -9.25 -7.23 -4.07
N THR A 37 -9.87 -7.43 -5.24
CA THR A 37 -11.19 -8.05 -5.36
C THR A 37 -11.17 -9.52 -4.97
N PHE A 38 -10.01 -10.18 -5.09
CA PHE A 38 -9.78 -11.59 -4.73
C PHE A 38 -9.58 -11.80 -3.23
N SER A 39 -8.59 -11.15 -2.63
CA SER A 39 -8.23 -11.37 -1.22
C SER A 39 -8.98 -10.46 -0.24
N LYS A 40 -9.67 -9.43 -0.76
CA LYS A 40 -10.29 -8.34 0.02
C LYS A 40 -9.29 -7.54 0.87
N LYS A 41 -7.99 -7.67 0.57
CA LYS A 41 -6.94 -6.87 1.21
C LYS A 41 -6.86 -5.48 0.59
N THR A 42 -6.48 -4.52 1.40
CA THR A 42 -6.20 -3.14 1.00
C THR A 42 -4.70 -2.90 1.04
N TYR A 43 -4.16 -2.43 -0.08
CA TYR A 43 -2.75 -2.11 -0.26
C TYR A 43 -2.59 -0.62 -0.44
N TYR A 44 -1.65 -0.05 0.30
CA TYR A 44 -1.27 1.35 0.23
C TYR A 44 0.10 1.45 -0.44
N VAL A 45 0.24 2.41 -1.34
CA VAL A 45 1.48 2.68 -2.07
C VAL A 45 1.90 4.11 -1.84
N GLU A 46 3.09 4.27 -1.28
CA GLU A 46 3.67 5.59 -1.01
C GLU A 46 5.17 5.58 -1.28
N SER A 47 5.79 6.76 -1.31
CA SER A 47 7.26 6.83 -1.35
C SER A 47 7.86 6.19 -0.10
N SER A 48 8.87 5.35 -0.29
CA SER A 48 9.65 4.77 0.81
C SER A 48 10.29 5.84 1.71
N VAL A 49 10.65 6.99 1.15
CA VAL A 49 11.18 8.12 1.94
C VAL A 49 10.14 8.62 2.94
N LYS A 50 8.85 8.59 2.59
CA LYS A 50 7.76 8.98 3.49
C LYS A 50 7.49 7.89 4.52
N VAL A 51 7.37 6.64 4.09
CA VAL A 51 7.13 5.50 5.00
C VAL A 51 8.23 5.36 6.04
N ASN A 52 9.49 5.58 5.66
CA ASN A 52 10.64 5.55 6.58
C ASN A 52 10.70 6.73 7.55
N ARG A 53 9.83 7.75 7.39
CA ARG A 53 9.71 8.89 8.32
C ARG A 53 8.58 8.71 9.33
N TYR A 54 7.75 7.67 9.19
CA TYR A 54 6.73 7.37 10.18
C TYR A 54 7.38 7.04 11.53
N THR A 55 6.71 7.48 12.58
CA THR A 55 7.08 7.18 13.97
C THR A 55 6.90 5.69 14.24
N LEU A 56 7.56 5.17 15.28
CA LEU A 56 7.39 3.77 15.70
C LEU A 56 5.93 3.43 16.01
N GLU A 57 5.16 4.38 16.54
CA GLU A 57 3.74 4.19 16.85
C GLU A 57 2.91 4.04 15.57
N GLU A 58 3.17 4.87 14.56
CA GLU A 58 2.52 4.77 13.26
C GLU A 58 2.90 3.45 12.56
N MET A 59 4.19 3.07 12.60
CA MET A 59 4.66 1.82 12.00
C MET A 59 4.07 0.56 12.65
N ASN A 60 3.68 0.59 13.93
CA ASN A 60 3.03 -0.55 14.58
C ASN A 60 1.70 -0.94 13.92
N ASN A 61 1.03 0.01 13.27
CA ASN A 61 -0.21 -0.23 12.53
C ASN A 61 0.03 -0.50 11.05
N LEU A 62 1.28 -0.63 10.61
CA LEU A 62 1.65 -0.84 9.22
C LEU A 62 2.34 -2.19 9.04
N LYS A 63 1.86 -2.95 8.07
CA LYS A 63 2.54 -4.16 7.61
C LYS A 63 3.15 -3.89 6.25
N VAL A 64 4.43 -3.49 6.24
CA VAL A 64 5.19 -3.35 4.99
C VAL A 64 5.34 -4.71 4.33
N ILE A 65 4.86 -4.82 3.09
CA ILE A 65 4.94 -6.03 2.28
C ILE A 65 6.25 -6.03 1.49
N GLY A 66 6.63 -4.87 0.95
CA GLY A 66 7.87 -4.72 0.20
C GLY A 66 8.09 -3.31 -0.35
N GLU A 67 9.22 -3.13 -1.00
CA GLU A 67 9.62 -1.91 -1.70
C GLU A 67 9.98 -2.21 -3.15
N HIS A 68 9.59 -1.34 -4.07
CA HIS A 68 9.91 -1.42 -5.50
C HIS A 68 10.09 -0.01 -6.06
N ASP A 69 11.23 0.26 -6.70
CA ASP A 69 11.57 1.56 -7.32
C ASP A 69 11.34 2.79 -6.40
N GLY A 70 11.69 2.65 -5.11
CA GLY A 70 11.53 3.71 -4.11
C GLY A 70 10.09 3.96 -3.65
N LEU A 71 9.17 3.06 -4.01
CA LEU A 71 7.79 2.99 -3.50
C LEU A 71 7.65 1.82 -2.53
N SER A 72 7.02 2.07 -1.40
CA SER A 72 6.67 1.06 -0.39
C SER A 72 5.22 0.63 -0.58
N VAL A 73 4.98 -0.68 -0.57
CA VAL A 73 3.64 -1.28 -0.53
C VAL A 73 3.42 -1.88 0.84
N TYR A 74 2.31 -1.50 1.48
CA TYR A 74 1.98 -1.95 2.83
C TYR A 74 0.47 -2.16 3.02
N GLU A 75 0.11 -2.96 4.02
CA GLU A 75 -1.27 -3.10 4.51
C GLU A 75 -1.41 -2.30 5.82
N MET A 76 -2.56 -1.65 6.04
CA MET A 76 -2.87 -1.09 7.35
C MET A 76 -3.50 -2.15 8.25
N ILE A 77 -2.94 -2.33 9.44
CA ILE A 77 -3.51 -3.14 10.51
C ILE A 77 -4.43 -2.21 11.31
N PRO A 78 -5.74 -2.51 11.42
CA PRO A 78 -6.63 -1.71 12.25
C PRO A 78 -6.16 -1.74 13.71
N TRP A 79 -6.00 -0.57 14.32
CA TRP A 79 -5.50 -0.42 15.71
C TRP A 79 -6.37 -1.14 16.76
N TRP A 80 -7.64 -1.44 16.45
CA TRP A 80 -8.55 -2.20 17.32
C TRP A 80 -8.41 -3.73 17.22
N GLN A 81 -7.67 -4.27 16.24
CA GLN A 81 -7.47 -5.72 16.14
C GLN A 81 -6.54 -6.32 17.22
N GLY A 82 -5.96 -5.49 18.09
CA GLY A 82 -5.17 -5.90 19.24
C GLY A 82 -5.83 -5.67 20.61
N LEU A 83 -7.13 -5.34 20.66
CA LEU A 83 -7.91 -5.13 21.89
C LEU A 83 -8.76 -6.35 22.27
#